data_AF-A0A950ZH62-F1
#
_entry.id   AF-A0A950ZH62-F1
#
_cell.length_a   1.000
_cell.length_b   1.000
_cell.length_c   1.000
_cell.angle_alpha   90.00
_cell.angle_beta   90.00
_cell.angle_gamma   90.00
#
_symmetry.space_group_name_H-M   'P 1'
#
loop_
_entity.id
_entity.type
_entity.pdbx_description
1 polymer ?
#
loop_
_entity_poly.entity_id
_entity_poly.type
_entity_poly.pdbx_seq_one_letter_code
_entity_poly.pdbx_strand_id
1 'polypeptide(L)'
;MQFNALVDNRTCLGDANWYYGLDGQHGKDIDLYLVVLHELAHGLGLTGAATAPAFRDDLPSVFDLHTLDVATGLRWDQLSPDQRVTSIVNTGNLAWDGEHVRANAPRVLQWRTTLTVTAPADVARDYDIGTSSFGTPANRGNVAGTIVPALDAENADGPLATDGCSAFVNAGEVAGNLALVDRGTCPFTTKAANAQAAGAAALIVVDNRRDTCTPPSLSAAGTSGDAIRIPVISLAPKDADALRAQLADHAQVTAMLHVDPTQLAGATRNGDVRLYAPCSLQPTSSVHHWDTAVSPNLLMEPSINTDLLHGLDLTLDQLLDEGWSLPPRTGRPVLRR
;
A
#
# COMPACT_ATOMS: atom_id res chain seq x y z
N MET A 1 20.22 -26.52 8.92
CA MET A 1 19.10 -26.32 7.99
C MET A 1 19.23 -27.36 6.88
N GLN A 2 18.22 -28.19 6.62
CA GLN A 2 18.19 -29.07 5.44
C GLN A 2 17.22 -28.45 4.44
N PHE A 3 17.71 -28.13 3.23
CA PHE A 3 16.83 -27.70 2.14
C PHE A 3 16.01 -28.90 1.66
N ASN A 4 14.69 -28.79 1.73
CA ASN A 4 13.77 -29.84 1.31
C ASN A 4 13.14 -29.47 -0.03
N ALA A 5 13.42 -30.25 -1.07
CA ALA A 5 12.83 -30.06 -2.41
C ALA A 5 11.32 -30.35 -2.44
N LEU A 6 10.74 -30.93 -1.39
CA LEU A 6 9.31 -31.15 -1.24
C LEU A 6 8.55 -29.91 -0.77
N VAL A 7 9.17 -28.72 -0.74
CA VAL A 7 8.47 -27.50 -0.31
C VAL A 7 7.37 -27.11 -1.29
N ASP A 8 7.49 -27.46 -2.58
CA ASP A 8 6.49 -27.19 -3.62
C ASP A 8 5.46 -28.32 -3.72
N ASN A 9 4.68 -28.51 -2.66
CA ASN A 9 3.56 -29.45 -2.65
C ASN A 9 2.41 -28.99 -1.74
N ARG A 10 1.26 -29.66 -1.86
CA ARG A 10 0.07 -29.37 -1.05
C ARG A 10 0.26 -29.54 0.46
N THR A 11 1.22 -30.34 0.90
CA THR A 11 1.50 -30.54 2.33
C THR A 11 2.15 -29.30 2.94
N CYS A 12 3.02 -28.62 2.19
CA CYS A 12 3.75 -27.44 2.67
C CYS A 12 3.04 -26.12 2.32
N LEU A 13 2.44 -26.01 1.13
CA LEU A 13 1.89 -24.75 0.62
C LEU A 13 0.37 -24.75 0.44
N GLY A 14 -0.30 -25.87 0.74
CA GLY A 14 -1.75 -25.98 0.55
C GLY A 14 -2.14 -25.80 -0.92
N ASP A 15 -2.95 -24.78 -1.21
CA ASP A 15 -3.40 -24.45 -2.57
C ASP A 15 -2.46 -23.48 -3.31
N ALA A 16 -1.42 -22.97 -2.66
CA ALA A 16 -0.37 -22.17 -3.30
C ALA A 16 0.70 -23.07 -3.94
N ASN A 17 1.27 -22.65 -5.06
CA ASN A 17 2.39 -23.34 -5.72
C ASN A 17 3.49 -22.34 -6.07
N TRP A 18 4.69 -22.84 -6.35
CA TRP A 18 5.77 -22.03 -6.91
C TRP A 18 5.68 -21.94 -8.43
N TYR A 19 5.88 -20.73 -8.94
CA TYR A 19 6.24 -20.48 -10.32
C TYR A 19 7.75 -20.25 -10.41
N TYR A 20 8.44 -21.06 -11.21
CA TYR A 20 9.91 -21.08 -11.24
C TYR A 20 10.57 -19.98 -12.09
N GLY A 21 9.82 -19.07 -12.71
CA GLY A 21 10.41 -17.88 -13.36
C GLY A 21 10.85 -18.05 -14.83
N LEU A 22 10.35 -19.03 -15.57
CA LEU A 22 10.92 -19.39 -16.89
C LEU A 22 10.36 -18.64 -18.10
N ASP A 23 9.16 -18.06 -18.01
CA ASP A 23 8.40 -17.48 -19.15
C ASP A 23 7.62 -16.18 -18.85
N GLY A 24 7.74 -15.63 -17.63
CA GLY A 24 7.02 -14.45 -17.17
C GLY A 24 5.52 -14.62 -16.90
N GLN A 25 4.98 -15.85 -16.82
CA GLN A 25 3.54 -16.12 -16.66
C GLN A 25 3.19 -16.76 -15.31
N HIS A 26 3.52 -16.09 -14.20
CA HIS A 26 3.33 -16.65 -12.85
C HIS A 26 1.86 -16.82 -12.44
N GLY A 27 0.92 -16.07 -13.05
CA GLY A 27 -0.51 -16.16 -12.71
C GLY A 27 -0.75 -15.89 -11.22
N LYS A 28 -1.31 -16.88 -10.51
CA LYS A 28 -1.59 -16.81 -9.06
C LYS A 28 -0.53 -17.50 -8.19
N ASP A 29 0.47 -18.12 -8.81
CA ASP A 29 1.52 -18.86 -8.10
C ASP A 29 2.61 -17.90 -7.62
N ILE A 30 3.36 -18.31 -6.59
CA ILE A 30 4.42 -17.51 -5.99
C ILE A 30 5.64 -17.52 -6.91
N ASP A 31 6.07 -16.35 -7.38
CA ASP A 31 7.20 -16.25 -8.30
C ASP A 31 8.54 -16.42 -7.59
N LEU A 32 9.16 -17.60 -7.73
CA LEU A 32 10.44 -17.93 -7.12
C LEU A 32 11.56 -16.99 -7.59
N TYR A 33 11.55 -16.57 -8.85
CA TYR A 33 12.60 -15.71 -9.39
C TYR A 33 12.59 -14.35 -8.67
N LEU A 34 11.41 -13.78 -8.45
CA LEU A 34 11.26 -12.53 -7.71
C LEU A 34 11.62 -12.69 -6.23
N VAL A 35 11.20 -13.78 -5.58
CA VAL A 35 11.62 -14.07 -4.19
C VAL A 35 13.14 -14.16 -4.08
N VAL A 36 13.80 -14.86 -5.01
CA VAL A 36 15.27 -14.96 -5.00
C VAL A 36 15.93 -13.60 -5.19
N LEU A 37 15.43 -12.76 -6.10
CA LEU A 37 15.96 -11.41 -6.28
C LEU A 37 15.79 -10.53 -5.03
N HIS A 38 14.63 -10.62 -4.37
CA HIS A 38 14.34 -9.92 -3.12
C HIS A 38 15.33 -10.33 -2.01
N GLU A 39 15.52 -11.62 -1.78
CA GLU A 39 16.44 -12.13 -0.76
C GLU A 39 17.92 -11.83 -1.10
N LEU A 40 18.28 -11.84 -2.39
CA LEU A 40 19.60 -11.40 -2.84
C LEU A 40 19.82 -9.92 -2.56
N ALA A 41 18.82 -9.07 -2.77
CA ALA A 41 18.90 -7.64 -2.47
C ALA A 41 19.16 -7.38 -0.98
N HIS A 42 18.49 -8.09 -0.07
CA HIS A 42 18.85 -8.06 1.36
C HIS A 42 20.31 -8.48 1.59
N GLY A 43 20.76 -9.56 0.95
CA GLY A 43 22.15 -10.03 1.04
C GLY A 43 23.19 -9.04 0.49
N LEU A 44 22.79 -8.11 -0.38
CA LEU A 44 23.62 -7.07 -0.97
C LEU A 44 23.62 -5.75 -0.19
N GLY A 45 22.89 -5.67 0.94
CA GLY A 45 22.93 -4.51 1.83
C GLY A 45 21.65 -3.69 1.87
N LEU A 46 20.62 -4.05 1.09
CA LEU A 46 19.28 -3.44 1.18
C LEU A 46 18.53 -3.92 2.43
N THR A 47 19.13 -3.63 3.57
CA THR A 47 18.71 -3.94 4.92
C THR A 47 19.47 -3.03 5.89
N GLY A 48 18.79 -2.55 6.93
CA GLY A 48 19.39 -1.71 7.95
C GLY A 48 20.13 -2.53 9.00
N ALA A 49 21.11 -1.93 9.68
CA ALA A 49 21.69 -2.52 10.88
C ALA A 49 20.82 -2.28 12.12
N ALA A 50 19.84 -1.38 12.02
CA ALA A 50 19.02 -0.96 13.13
C ALA A 50 17.89 -1.95 13.45
N THR A 51 18.04 -2.67 14.57
CA THR A 51 16.89 -3.21 15.31
C THR A 51 16.55 -2.18 16.36
N ALA A 52 15.66 -1.23 16.05
CA ALA A 52 15.37 -0.10 16.95
C ALA A 52 15.24 -0.55 18.42
N PRO A 53 15.90 0.13 19.37
CA PRO A 53 16.53 1.45 19.24
C PRO A 53 18.00 1.47 18.77
N ALA A 54 18.65 0.30 18.69
CA ALA A 54 20.10 0.20 18.57
C ALA A 54 20.52 -0.15 17.15
N PHE A 55 21.68 0.37 16.76
CA PHE A 55 22.40 -0.15 15.61
C PHE A 55 23.11 -1.43 15.99
N ARG A 56 23.29 -2.33 15.03
CA ARG A 56 24.21 -3.45 15.18
C ARG A 56 25.62 -2.90 15.45
N ASP A 57 26.26 -3.40 16.49
CA ASP A 57 27.62 -3.01 16.90
C ASP A 57 27.78 -1.48 17.14
N ASP A 58 26.69 -0.79 17.51
CA ASP A 58 26.63 0.66 17.75
C ASP A 58 27.00 1.54 16.54
N LEU A 59 26.96 0.99 15.32
CA LEU A 59 27.30 1.70 14.08
C LEU A 59 26.16 1.64 13.05
N PRO A 60 25.71 2.77 12.49
CA PRO A 60 24.72 2.77 11.43
C PRO A 60 25.24 2.06 10.17
N SER A 61 24.40 1.31 9.48
CA SER A 61 24.70 0.84 8.13
C SER A 61 24.53 1.97 7.11
N VAL A 62 24.98 1.77 5.88
CA VAL A 62 24.75 2.74 4.79
C VAL A 62 23.24 2.94 4.56
N PHE A 63 22.44 1.88 4.65
CA PHE A 63 20.97 1.97 4.60
C PHE A 63 20.42 2.93 5.67
N ASP A 64 20.91 2.84 6.91
CA ASP A 64 20.49 3.73 8.01
C ASP A 64 20.87 5.19 7.72
N LEU A 65 21.99 5.44 7.03
CA LEU A 65 22.40 6.78 6.58
C LEU A 65 21.49 7.37 5.49
N HIS A 66 20.62 6.57 4.87
CA HIS A 66 19.64 7.01 3.88
C HIS A 66 18.19 6.91 4.38
N THR A 67 17.98 6.42 5.59
CA THR A 67 16.65 6.35 6.20
C THR A 67 16.32 7.68 6.86
N LEU A 68 15.37 8.41 6.27
CA LEU A 68 14.89 9.72 6.72
C LEU A 68 13.56 9.57 7.48
N ASP A 69 13.50 10.13 8.69
CA ASP A 69 12.21 10.42 9.33
C ASP A 69 11.77 11.84 8.93
N VAL A 70 10.76 11.91 8.07
CA VAL A 70 10.26 13.14 7.47
C VAL A 70 9.59 14.05 8.52
N ALA A 71 9.04 13.49 9.59
CA ALA A 71 8.40 14.27 10.65
C ALA A 71 9.42 15.07 11.46
N THR A 72 10.63 14.53 11.63
CA THR A 72 11.73 15.22 12.32
C THR A 72 12.70 15.94 11.37
N GLY A 73 12.75 15.52 10.09
CA GLY A 73 13.73 15.98 9.11
C GLY A 73 15.13 15.41 9.33
N LEU A 74 15.28 14.40 10.20
CA LEU A 74 16.56 13.80 10.57
C LEU A 74 16.69 12.39 9.99
N ARG A 75 17.91 12.04 9.59
CA ARG A 75 18.25 10.67 9.20
C ARG A 75 18.50 9.81 10.44
N TRP A 76 18.42 8.48 10.29
CA TRP A 76 18.45 7.55 11.42
C TRP A 76 19.73 7.62 12.26
N ASP A 77 20.88 7.92 11.65
CA ASP A 77 22.15 8.15 12.34
C ASP A 77 22.16 9.42 13.21
N GLN A 78 21.26 10.36 12.92
CA GLN A 78 21.10 11.62 13.65
C GLN A 78 20.04 11.53 14.75
N LEU A 79 19.14 10.56 14.65
CA LEU A 79 18.10 10.32 15.66
C LEU A 79 18.71 9.80 16.97
N SER A 80 18.08 10.17 18.09
CA SER A 80 18.32 9.48 19.36
C SER A 80 17.75 8.05 19.33
N PRO A 81 18.20 7.17 20.24
CA PRO A 81 17.60 5.84 20.42
C PRO A 81 16.07 5.87 20.57
N ASP A 82 15.53 6.78 21.37
CA ASP A 82 14.08 6.93 21.59
C ASP A 82 13.34 7.45 20.35
N GLN A 83 13.98 8.35 19.60
CA GLN A 83 13.43 8.84 18.35
C GLN A 83 13.37 7.72 17.30
N ARG A 84 14.37 6.84 17.23
CA ARG A 84 14.32 5.65 16.34
C ARG A 84 13.18 4.70 16.70
N VAL A 85 12.86 4.52 17.98
CA VAL A 85 11.70 3.70 18.41
C VAL A 85 10.36 4.30 17.96
N THR A 86 10.29 5.63 17.89
CA THR A 86 9.10 6.29 17.34
C THR A 86 9.08 6.19 15.81
N SER A 87 10.24 6.40 15.18
CA SER A 87 10.43 6.42 13.73
C SER A 87 10.12 5.08 13.06
N ILE A 88 10.52 3.96 13.66
CA ILE A 88 10.33 2.60 13.09
C ILE A 88 8.85 2.21 12.88
N VAL A 89 7.93 2.88 13.58
CA VAL A 89 6.48 2.68 13.45
C VAL A 89 5.75 3.94 12.97
N ASN A 90 6.47 4.90 12.40
CA ASN A 90 5.95 6.19 11.96
C ASN A 90 5.39 6.10 10.53
N THR A 91 4.26 5.40 10.38
CA THR A 91 3.62 5.12 9.07
C THR A 91 3.48 6.37 8.21
N GLY A 92 3.94 6.28 6.96
CA GLY A 92 3.89 7.37 5.99
C GLY A 92 4.96 8.46 6.15
N ASN A 93 5.73 8.45 7.25
CA ASN A 93 6.75 9.46 7.54
C ASN A 93 8.18 8.94 7.46
N LEU A 94 8.38 7.67 7.16
CA LEU A 94 9.70 7.12 6.88
C LEU A 94 9.94 7.10 5.38
N ALA A 95 11.11 7.55 4.92
CA ALA A 95 11.44 7.64 3.50
C ALA A 95 12.92 7.40 3.22
N TRP A 96 13.22 7.02 1.99
CA TRP A 96 14.58 6.87 1.47
C TRP A 96 15.09 8.19 0.90
N ASP A 97 16.14 8.74 1.50
CA ASP A 97 16.81 9.97 1.09
C ASP A 97 18.06 9.64 0.25
N GLY A 98 17.83 9.23 -0.99
CA GLY A 98 18.86 8.85 -1.97
C GLY A 98 18.66 9.55 -3.33
N GLU A 99 19.75 9.99 -3.95
CA GLU A 99 19.71 10.80 -5.17
C GLU A 99 19.24 10.00 -6.39
N HIS A 100 19.72 8.77 -6.55
CA HIS A 100 19.37 7.92 -7.68
C HIS A 100 17.90 7.50 -7.61
N VAL A 101 17.45 7.04 -6.42
CA VAL A 101 16.03 6.71 -6.21
C VAL A 101 15.15 7.92 -6.49
N ARG A 102 15.45 9.09 -5.92
CA ARG A 102 14.67 10.31 -6.15
C ARG A 102 14.63 10.72 -7.63
N ALA A 103 15.76 10.58 -8.34
CA ALA A 103 15.85 10.94 -9.76
C ALA A 103 15.07 9.96 -10.66
N ASN A 104 15.02 8.68 -10.32
CA ASN A 104 14.39 7.64 -11.14
C ASN A 104 12.94 7.33 -10.73
N ALA A 105 12.51 7.67 -9.52
CA ALA A 105 11.14 7.44 -9.02
C ALA A 105 10.04 7.93 -9.99
N PRO A 106 10.11 9.13 -10.62
CA PRO A 106 9.09 9.56 -11.58
C PRO A 106 8.99 8.72 -12.86
N ARG A 107 9.98 7.86 -13.14
CA ARG A 107 9.99 6.96 -14.30
C ARG A 107 9.42 5.58 -13.97
N VAL A 108 9.44 5.19 -12.71
CA VAL A 108 9.01 3.88 -12.22
C VAL A 108 7.61 3.97 -11.60
N LEU A 109 7.37 4.99 -10.78
CA LEU A 109 6.16 5.15 -9.99
C LEU A 109 5.04 5.84 -10.76
N GLN A 110 3.82 5.43 -10.48
CA GLN A 110 2.61 6.07 -10.95
C GLN A 110 2.27 7.32 -10.11
N TRP A 111 1.38 8.14 -10.65
CA TRP A 111 0.76 9.23 -9.90
C TRP A 111 -0.12 8.68 -8.78
N ARG A 112 -0.09 9.34 -7.62
CA ARG A 112 -0.81 8.93 -6.43
C ARG A 112 -2.32 9.03 -6.66
N THR A 113 -3.05 7.94 -6.41
CA THR A 113 -4.49 8.03 -6.19
C THR A 113 -4.72 8.37 -4.72
N THR A 114 -5.57 9.35 -4.42
CA THR A 114 -5.81 9.81 -3.05
C THR A 114 -7.26 10.21 -2.84
N LEU A 115 -7.69 10.12 -1.58
CA LEU A 115 -8.93 10.73 -1.09
C LEU A 115 -8.57 12.06 -0.41
N THR A 116 -8.91 13.16 -1.06
CA THR A 116 -8.68 14.51 -0.54
C THR A 116 -9.96 14.99 0.14
N VAL A 117 -9.93 15.13 1.45
CA VAL A 117 -11.03 15.75 2.21
C VAL A 117 -10.74 17.25 2.32
N THR A 118 -11.73 18.07 1.97
CA THR A 118 -11.59 19.54 1.91
C THR A 118 -12.41 20.25 3.00
N ALA A 119 -13.41 19.58 3.57
CA ALA A 119 -14.19 20.06 4.69
C ALA A 119 -14.77 18.88 5.50
N PRO A 120 -15.01 19.04 6.81
CA PRO A 120 -14.65 20.19 7.64
C PRO A 120 -13.12 20.30 7.87
N ALA A 121 -12.65 21.47 8.31
CA ALA A 121 -11.22 21.78 8.40
C ALA A 121 -10.43 20.81 9.31
N ASP A 122 -11.06 20.30 10.37
CA ASP A 122 -10.45 19.38 11.34
C ASP A 122 -10.03 18.04 10.73
N VAL A 123 -10.67 17.64 9.63
CA VAL A 123 -10.36 16.40 8.88
C VAL A 123 -9.88 16.70 7.46
N ALA A 124 -9.63 17.96 7.12
CA ALA A 124 -9.22 18.35 5.77
C ALA A 124 -7.74 18.01 5.53
N ARG A 125 -7.49 17.00 4.70
CA ARG A 125 -6.17 16.52 4.28
C ARG A 125 -6.28 15.47 3.18
N ASP A 126 -5.12 15.08 2.64
CA ASP A 126 -4.96 13.94 1.76
C ASP A 126 -4.86 12.68 2.61
N TYR A 127 -5.73 11.70 2.37
CA TYR A 127 -5.71 10.41 3.05
C TYR A 127 -4.96 9.37 2.21
N ASP A 128 -4.18 8.51 2.90
CA ASP A 128 -3.70 7.27 2.29
C ASP A 128 -4.88 6.32 2.08
N ILE A 129 -4.84 5.61 0.96
CA ILE A 129 -5.91 4.71 0.52
C ILE A 129 -5.33 3.39 0.06
N GLY A 130 -6.11 2.32 0.17
CA GLY A 130 -5.83 1.07 -0.53
C GLY A 130 -6.62 1.04 -1.83
N THR A 131 -6.01 0.59 -2.91
CA THR A 131 -6.65 0.50 -4.23
C THR A 131 -7.38 -0.84 -4.42
N SER A 132 -8.34 -0.90 -5.34
CA SER A 132 -9.01 -2.14 -5.73
C SER A 132 -8.50 -2.70 -7.06
N SER A 133 -8.47 -4.03 -7.19
CA SER A 133 -8.21 -4.71 -8.47
C SER A 133 -9.44 -4.83 -9.38
N PHE A 134 -10.57 -4.26 -8.96
CA PHE A 134 -11.85 -4.26 -9.65
C PHE A 134 -12.53 -2.90 -9.53
N GLY A 135 -13.62 -2.70 -10.27
CA GLY A 135 -14.22 -1.38 -10.40
C GLY A 135 -13.48 -0.54 -11.44
N THR A 136 -13.97 0.67 -11.67
CA THR A 136 -13.27 1.61 -12.56
C THR A 136 -12.22 2.36 -11.74
N PRO A 137 -10.94 2.35 -12.13
CA PRO A 137 -9.93 3.14 -11.42
C PRO A 137 -10.33 4.61 -11.32
N ALA A 138 -9.99 5.25 -10.21
CA ALA A 138 -10.05 6.70 -10.13
C ALA A 138 -9.20 7.29 -11.27
N ASN A 139 -9.64 8.42 -11.82
CA ASN A 139 -8.92 9.10 -12.88
C ASN A 139 -8.70 10.57 -12.51
N ARG A 140 -8.11 11.35 -13.42
CA ARG A 140 -7.89 12.80 -13.20
C ARG A 140 -9.19 13.61 -13.18
N GLY A 141 -10.26 13.07 -13.76
CA GLY A 141 -11.62 13.53 -13.55
C GLY A 141 -12.05 13.11 -12.14
N ASN A 142 -12.02 14.07 -11.23
CA ASN A 142 -12.25 13.84 -9.81
C ASN A 142 -13.65 13.28 -9.57
N VAL A 143 -13.77 12.25 -8.72
CA VAL A 143 -15.05 11.88 -8.13
C VAL A 143 -15.24 12.75 -6.88
N ALA A 144 -15.99 13.84 -7.04
CA ALA A 144 -16.29 14.77 -5.96
C ALA A 144 -17.67 14.51 -5.38
N GLY A 145 -17.81 14.69 -4.07
CA GLY A 145 -19.08 14.58 -3.37
C GLY A 145 -18.90 14.73 -1.87
N THR A 146 -19.93 14.40 -1.11
CA THR A 146 -19.80 14.19 0.33
C THR A 146 -19.56 12.72 0.64
N ILE A 147 -18.81 12.43 1.70
CA ILE A 147 -18.73 11.09 2.27
C ILE A 147 -20.02 10.84 3.04
N VAL A 148 -20.72 9.75 2.72
CA VAL A 148 -22.02 9.40 3.31
C VAL A 148 -21.94 7.98 3.87
N PRO A 149 -22.24 7.74 5.16
CA PRO A 149 -22.43 6.38 5.66
C PRO A 149 -23.53 5.71 4.86
N ALA A 150 -23.20 4.62 4.17
CA ALA A 150 -24.18 3.83 3.47
C ALA A 150 -24.84 2.89 4.47
N LEU A 151 -26.13 3.11 4.72
CA LEU A 151 -26.90 2.36 5.70
C LEU A 151 -27.59 1.19 5.04
N ASP A 152 -27.47 0.00 5.60
CA ASP A 152 -28.16 -1.20 5.15
C ASP A 152 -28.75 -1.98 6.33
N ALA A 153 -29.47 -3.07 6.05
CA ALA A 153 -30.18 -3.81 7.09
C ALA A 153 -29.24 -4.71 7.89
N GLU A 154 -29.28 -4.65 9.21
CA GLU A 154 -28.65 -5.65 10.09
C GLU A 154 -29.35 -7.00 9.91
N ASN A 155 -28.69 -7.97 9.28
CA ASN A 155 -29.27 -9.24 8.91
C ASN A 155 -28.23 -10.38 8.87
N ALA A 156 -28.61 -11.54 8.32
CA ALA A 156 -27.73 -12.70 8.23
C ALA A 156 -26.58 -12.53 7.21
N ASP A 157 -26.76 -11.66 6.21
CA ASP A 157 -25.74 -11.37 5.19
C ASP A 157 -24.66 -10.40 5.73
N GLY A 158 -25.06 -9.52 6.65
CA GLY A 158 -24.23 -8.50 7.28
C GLY A 158 -24.74 -8.08 8.67
N PRO A 159 -23.96 -8.26 9.75
CA PRO A 159 -24.41 -7.93 11.11
C PRO A 159 -24.29 -6.44 11.46
N LEU A 160 -23.74 -5.60 10.59
CA LEU A 160 -23.59 -4.15 10.83
C LEU A 160 -24.53 -3.37 9.92
N ALA A 161 -25.14 -2.31 10.43
CA ALA A 161 -25.98 -1.40 9.64
C ALA A 161 -25.21 -0.58 8.57
N THR A 162 -23.90 -0.79 8.45
CA THR A 162 -22.99 -0.05 7.56
C THR A 162 -22.07 -0.97 6.78
N ASP A 163 -22.26 -2.29 6.79
CA ASP A 163 -21.37 -3.17 6.03
C ASP A 163 -21.74 -3.24 4.54
N GLY A 164 -22.93 -2.80 4.14
CA GLY A 164 -23.33 -2.74 2.74
C GLY A 164 -23.45 -4.13 2.09
N CYS A 165 -23.72 -5.16 2.89
CA CYS A 165 -24.00 -6.50 2.39
C CYS A 165 -25.40 -6.64 1.80
N SER A 166 -26.29 -5.71 2.11
CA SER A 166 -27.64 -5.61 1.56
C SER A 166 -27.91 -4.26 0.89
N ALA A 167 -29.09 -4.10 0.30
CA ALA A 167 -29.48 -2.86 -0.38
C ALA A 167 -29.54 -1.68 0.60
N PHE A 168 -29.04 -0.52 0.18
CA PHE A 168 -28.93 0.63 1.07
C PHE A 168 -30.30 1.27 1.31
N VAL A 169 -30.65 1.47 2.59
CA VAL A 169 -31.92 2.09 3.00
C VAL A 169 -31.93 3.60 2.77
N ASN A 170 -30.77 4.24 2.73
CA ASN A 170 -30.59 5.67 2.45
C ASN A 170 -30.02 5.95 1.04
N ALA A 171 -30.40 5.15 0.04
CA ALA A 171 -29.88 5.28 -1.33
C ALA A 171 -30.00 6.70 -1.92
N GLY A 172 -31.03 7.48 -1.54
CA GLY A 172 -31.18 8.87 -1.98
C GLY A 172 -30.09 9.82 -1.47
N GLU A 173 -29.49 9.56 -0.31
CA GLU A 173 -28.37 10.34 0.25
C GLU A 173 -27.03 9.90 -0.38
N VAL A 174 -26.91 8.61 -0.68
CA VAL A 174 -25.72 8.00 -1.29
C VAL A 174 -25.58 8.34 -2.78
N ALA A 175 -26.69 8.54 -3.49
CA ALA A 175 -26.68 8.84 -4.92
C ALA A 175 -25.83 10.07 -5.26
N GLY A 176 -24.85 9.91 -6.14
CA GLY A 176 -23.90 10.95 -6.55
C GLY A 176 -22.77 11.25 -5.54
N ASN A 177 -22.74 10.55 -4.39
CA ASN A 177 -21.81 10.77 -3.29
C ASN A 177 -20.87 9.57 -3.07
N LEU A 178 -19.91 9.71 -2.15
CA LEU A 178 -18.96 8.66 -1.81
C LEU A 178 -19.53 7.82 -0.67
N ALA A 179 -19.91 6.58 -0.96
CA ALA A 179 -20.47 5.66 0.02
C ALA A 179 -19.37 5.16 0.97
N LEU A 180 -19.55 5.33 2.28
CA LEU A 180 -18.67 4.79 3.31
C LEU A 180 -19.31 3.54 3.92
N VAL A 181 -18.64 2.40 3.80
CA VAL A 181 -19.06 1.11 4.38
C VAL A 181 -17.98 0.53 5.27
N ASP A 182 -18.37 -0.32 6.21
CA ASP A 182 -17.48 -1.18 6.97
C ASP A 182 -17.11 -2.45 6.21
N ARG A 183 -15.86 -2.88 6.39
CA ARG A 183 -15.50 -4.27 6.08
C ARG A 183 -16.33 -5.20 6.96
N GLY A 184 -17.00 -6.14 6.31
CA GLY A 184 -17.92 -7.09 6.95
C GLY A 184 -17.75 -8.49 6.37
N THR A 185 -18.83 -9.25 6.40
CA THR A 185 -18.88 -10.69 6.05
C THR A 185 -19.00 -10.95 4.56
N CYS A 186 -19.62 -10.04 3.81
CA CYS A 186 -19.78 -10.20 2.36
C CYS A 186 -18.54 -9.74 1.55
N PRO A 187 -18.36 -10.26 0.32
CA PRO A 187 -17.30 -9.82 -0.59
C PRO A 187 -17.34 -8.32 -0.92
N PHE A 188 -16.18 -7.72 -1.18
CA PHE A 188 -16.09 -6.31 -1.58
C PHE A 188 -16.83 -6.00 -2.88
N THR A 189 -16.91 -6.96 -3.79
CA THR A 189 -17.68 -6.87 -5.05
C THR A 189 -19.18 -6.74 -4.79
N THR A 190 -19.72 -7.43 -3.77
CA THR A 190 -21.12 -7.28 -3.34
C THR A 190 -21.38 -5.87 -2.80
N LYS A 191 -20.50 -5.38 -1.92
CA LYS A 191 -20.59 -4.01 -1.37
C LYS A 191 -20.59 -2.96 -2.49
N ALA A 192 -19.70 -3.13 -3.47
CA ALA A 192 -19.60 -2.25 -4.63
C ALA A 192 -20.83 -2.33 -5.55
N ALA A 193 -21.42 -3.51 -5.74
CA ALA A 193 -22.65 -3.67 -6.50
C ALA A 193 -23.82 -2.95 -5.82
N ASN A 194 -23.96 -3.07 -4.50
CA ASN A 194 -25.00 -2.37 -3.74
C ASN A 194 -24.80 -0.84 -3.79
N ALA A 195 -23.57 -0.37 -3.62
CA ALA A 195 -23.25 1.06 -3.75
C ALA A 195 -23.54 1.61 -5.15
N GLN A 196 -23.18 0.86 -6.19
CA GLN A 196 -23.48 1.20 -7.57
C GLN A 196 -24.99 1.23 -7.84
N ALA A 197 -25.73 0.25 -7.32
CA ALA A 197 -27.20 0.20 -7.45
C ALA A 197 -27.88 1.38 -6.73
N ALA A 198 -27.31 1.84 -5.62
CA ALA A 198 -27.73 3.06 -4.92
C ALA A 198 -27.29 4.36 -5.64
N GLY A 199 -26.55 4.27 -6.74
CA GLY A 199 -26.08 5.44 -7.51
C GLY A 199 -24.87 6.15 -6.90
N ALA A 200 -24.11 5.49 -6.01
CA ALA A 200 -22.88 6.06 -5.46
C ALA A 200 -21.89 6.43 -6.56
N ALA A 201 -21.13 7.50 -6.36
CA ALA A 201 -20.07 7.91 -7.28
C ALA A 201 -18.76 7.14 -7.04
N ALA A 202 -18.51 6.72 -5.79
CA ALA A 202 -17.44 5.80 -5.42
C ALA A 202 -17.80 5.07 -4.11
N LEU A 203 -17.09 3.97 -3.84
CA LEU A 203 -17.17 3.23 -2.59
C LEU A 203 -15.87 3.37 -1.79
N ILE A 204 -16.00 3.65 -0.50
CA ILE A 204 -14.93 3.66 0.49
C ILE A 204 -15.21 2.54 1.50
N VAL A 205 -14.32 1.56 1.58
CA VAL A 205 -14.40 0.46 2.53
C VAL A 205 -13.46 0.71 3.71
N VAL A 206 -14.00 0.86 4.90
CA VAL A 206 -13.21 0.99 6.13
C VAL A 206 -12.74 -0.41 6.56
N ASP A 207 -11.42 -0.62 6.62
CA ASP A 207 -10.88 -1.88 7.11
C ASP A 207 -11.21 -2.09 8.60
N ASN A 208 -11.21 -3.34 9.07
CA ASN A 208 -11.51 -3.68 10.46
C ASN A 208 -10.28 -4.10 11.28
N ARG A 209 -9.10 -4.17 10.64
CA ARG A 209 -7.83 -4.52 11.27
C ARG A 209 -7.18 -3.29 11.93
N ARG A 210 -7.46 -3.11 13.22
CA ARG A 210 -6.94 -1.98 14.02
C ARG A 210 -5.46 -2.08 14.38
N ASP A 211 -4.87 -3.25 14.18
CA ASP A 211 -3.44 -3.53 14.28
C ASP A 211 -2.64 -3.03 13.07
N THR A 212 -3.32 -2.64 11.99
CA THR A 212 -2.70 -2.04 10.80
C THR A 212 -3.03 -0.56 10.66
N CYS A 213 -2.08 0.19 10.12
CA CYS A 213 -2.23 1.63 9.88
C CYS A 213 -2.07 2.02 8.41
N THR A 214 -1.87 1.03 7.54
CA THR A 214 -1.94 1.20 6.10
C THR A 214 -3.22 0.54 5.60
N PRO A 215 -4.03 1.23 4.79
CA PRO A 215 -5.23 0.64 4.19
C PRO A 215 -4.86 -0.51 3.23
N PRO A 216 -5.57 -1.65 3.27
CA PRO A 216 -5.24 -2.79 2.42
C PRO A 216 -5.72 -2.62 0.98
N SER A 217 -5.01 -3.22 0.03
CA SER A 217 -5.54 -3.45 -1.31
C SER A 217 -6.78 -4.35 -1.28
N LEU A 218 -7.74 -4.07 -2.15
CA LEU A 218 -9.02 -4.79 -2.23
C LEU A 218 -9.05 -5.66 -3.48
N SER A 219 -9.10 -6.98 -3.30
CA SER A 219 -9.23 -7.92 -4.42
C SER A 219 -10.68 -8.31 -4.69
N ALA A 220 -11.00 -8.58 -5.96
CA ALA A 220 -12.27 -9.19 -6.30
C ALA A 220 -12.33 -10.62 -5.75
N ALA A 221 -13.41 -10.93 -5.03
CA ALA A 221 -13.75 -12.29 -4.63
C ALA A 221 -15.14 -12.63 -5.16
N GLY A 222 -15.28 -13.83 -5.73
CA GLY A 222 -16.52 -14.29 -6.37
C GLY A 222 -16.84 -13.58 -7.69
N THR A 223 -17.94 -13.98 -8.30
CA THR A 223 -18.49 -13.34 -9.51
C THR A 223 -19.67 -12.47 -9.11
N SER A 224 -19.50 -11.14 -9.03
CA SER A 224 -20.66 -10.26 -9.12
C SER A 224 -21.21 -10.40 -10.54
N GLY A 225 -22.52 -10.64 -10.67
CA GLY A 225 -23.18 -10.69 -11.99
C GLY A 225 -23.10 -9.37 -12.75
N ASP A 226 -22.88 -8.27 -12.03
CA ASP A 226 -22.75 -6.92 -12.56
C ASP A 226 -21.29 -6.47 -12.66
N ALA A 227 -20.98 -5.78 -13.76
CA ALA A 227 -19.73 -5.05 -13.90
C ALA A 227 -19.73 -3.84 -12.96
N ILE A 228 -18.77 -3.78 -12.04
CA ILE A 228 -18.54 -2.63 -11.16
C ILE A 228 -17.88 -1.51 -11.98
N ARG A 229 -18.52 -0.34 -12.03
CA ARG A 229 -18.15 0.84 -12.84
C ARG A 229 -17.85 2.08 -12.01
N ILE A 230 -17.90 1.95 -10.69
CA ILE A 230 -17.49 2.98 -9.74
C ILE A 230 -16.09 2.67 -9.22
N PRO A 231 -15.30 3.68 -8.81
CA PRO A 231 -14.08 3.46 -8.06
C PRO A 231 -14.36 2.87 -6.69
N VAL A 232 -13.46 1.99 -6.23
CA VAL A 232 -13.51 1.38 -4.92
C VAL A 232 -12.14 1.55 -4.25
N ILE A 233 -12.13 2.07 -3.03
CA ILE A 233 -10.93 2.26 -2.23
C ILE A 233 -11.14 1.76 -0.81
N SER A 234 -10.06 1.56 -0.08
CA SER A 234 -10.11 1.30 1.36
C SER A 234 -9.47 2.42 2.17
N LEU A 235 -9.90 2.54 3.43
CA LEU A 235 -9.31 3.43 4.44
C LEU A 235 -8.91 2.64 5.68
N ALA A 236 -7.85 3.11 6.35
CA ALA A 236 -7.46 2.59 7.64
C ALA A 236 -8.51 2.95 8.71
N PRO A 237 -8.75 2.10 9.73
CA PRO A 237 -9.77 2.34 10.74
C PRO A 237 -9.57 3.67 11.48
N LYS A 238 -8.32 4.03 11.80
CA LYS A 238 -8.00 5.27 12.53
C LYS A 238 -8.38 6.53 11.75
N ASP A 239 -8.16 6.51 10.43
CA ASP A 239 -8.52 7.62 9.56
C ASP A 239 -10.04 7.73 9.41
N ALA A 240 -10.73 6.59 9.33
CA ALA A 240 -12.17 6.54 9.29
C ALA A 240 -12.82 6.99 10.61
N ASP A 241 -12.21 6.71 11.77
CA ASP A 241 -12.72 7.15 13.08
C ASP A 241 -12.85 8.69 13.13
N ALA A 242 -11.88 9.42 12.58
CA ALA A 242 -11.94 10.89 12.50
C ALA A 242 -13.08 11.39 11.58
N LEU A 243 -13.28 10.73 10.44
CA LEU A 243 -14.39 11.06 9.52
C LEU A 243 -15.75 10.75 10.16
N ARG A 244 -15.86 9.62 10.86
CA ARG A 244 -17.08 9.18 11.55
C ARG A 244 -17.49 10.14 12.66
N ALA A 245 -16.54 10.69 13.40
CA ALA A 245 -16.84 11.70 14.41
C ALA A 245 -17.56 12.91 13.79
N GLN A 246 -17.07 13.40 12.64
CA GLN A 246 -17.70 14.52 11.92
C GLN A 246 -19.09 14.15 11.40
N LEU A 247 -19.26 12.94 10.87
CA LEU A 247 -20.54 12.46 10.35
C LEU A 247 -21.59 12.25 11.47
N ALA A 248 -21.15 11.81 12.66
CA ALA A 248 -22.01 11.68 13.84
C ALA A 248 -22.50 13.05 14.35
N ASP A 249 -21.70 14.10 14.17
CA ASP A 249 -22.07 15.49 14.45
C ASP A 249 -22.88 16.14 13.31
N HIS A 250 -23.31 15.34 12.33
CA HIS A 250 -24.04 15.77 11.13
C HIS A 250 -23.29 16.79 10.25
N ALA A 251 -21.96 16.85 10.35
CA ALA A 251 -21.15 17.68 9.47
C ALA A 251 -21.08 17.07 8.06
N GLN A 252 -21.05 17.93 7.04
CA GLN A 252 -20.80 17.50 5.67
C GLN A 252 -19.31 17.31 5.44
N VAL A 253 -18.88 16.05 5.31
CA VAL A 253 -17.51 15.71 4.95
C VAL A 253 -17.36 15.77 3.43
N THR A 254 -16.85 16.88 2.90
CA THR A 254 -16.67 17.09 1.46
C THR A 254 -15.33 16.51 1.02
N ALA A 255 -15.37 15.63 0.01
CA ALA A 255 -14.19 14.89 -0.43
C ALA A 255 -14.12 14.74 -1.95
N MET A 256 -12.91 14.44 -2.42
CA MET A 256 -12.61 14.16 -3.82
C MET A 256 -11.70 12.94 -3.90
N LEU A 257 -12.12 11.90 -4.61
CA LEU A 257 -11.27 10.78 -4.99
C LEU A 257 -10.68 11.05 -6.38
N HIS A 258 -9.37 11.14 -6.46
CA HIS A 258 -8.69 11.50 -7.70
C HIS A 258 -7.26 10.98 -7.80
N VAL A 259 -6.69 11.08 -9.00
CA VAL A 259 -5.25 10.94 -9.24
C VAL A 259 -4.59 12.32 -9.13
N ASP A 260 -3.64 12.48 -8.21
CA ASP A 260 -2.82 13.69 -8.06
C ASP A 260 -1.58 13.61 -8.96
N PRO A 261 -1.50 14.38 -10.05
CA PRO A 261 -0.36 14.36 -10.97
C PRO A 261 0.89 15.07 -10.42
N THR A 262 0.83 15.60 -9.19
CA THR A 262 1.95 16.28 -8.53
C THR A 262 2.64 15.43 -7.48
N GLN A 263 2.06 14.26 -7.14
CA GLN A 263 2.60 13.34 -6.15
C GLN A 263 2.73 11.94 -6.73
N LEU A 264 3.86 11.28 -6.48
CA LEU A 264 4.05 9.87 -6.82
C LEU A 264 3.43 8.98 -5.74
N ALA A 265 2.89 7.83 -6.14
CA ALA A 265 2.36 6.83 -5.22
C ALA A 265 3.45 6.34 -4.26
N GLY A 266 3.17 6.37 -2.96
CA GLY A 266 4.14 5.99 -1.93
C GLY A 266 5.35 6.91 -1.82
N ALA A 267 5.28 8.16 -2.26
CA ALA A 267 6.35 9.15 -2.06
C ALA A 267 5.93 10.28 -1.12
N THR A 268 6.91 10.99 -0.56
CA THR A 268 6.72 12.26 0.13
C THR A 268 6.46 13.38 -0.89
N ARG A 269 6.00 14.55 -0.42
CA ARG A 269 5.84 15.74 -1.29
C ARG A 269 7.16 16.22 -1.91
N ASN A 270 8.30 15.85 -1.33
CA ASN A 270 9.63 16.19 -1.86
C ASN A 270 10.16 15.16 -2.87
N GLY A 271 9.40 14.07 -3.12
CA GLY A 271 9.76 13.03 -4.07
C GLY A 271 10.57 11.87 -3.47
N ASP A 272 10.79 11.85 -2.15
CA ASP A 272 11.44 10.72 -1.48
C ASP A 272 10.47 9.54 -1.39
N VAL A 273 10.91 8.35 -1.78
CA VAL A 273 10.05 7.14 -1.75
C VAL A 273 9.96 6.64 -0.31
N ARG A 274 8.74 6.38 0.16
CA ARG A 274 8.47 5.99 1.53
C ARG A 274 8.99 4.59 1.82
N LEU A 275 9.46 4.39 3.04
CA LEU A 275 9.86 3.10 3.59
C LEU A 275 8.75 2.57 4.50
N TYR A 276 8.63 1.26 4.56
CA TYR A 276 7.59 0.56 5.31
C TYR A 276 7.77 0.75 6.81
N ALA A 277 6.94 1.59 7.42
CA ALA A 277 6.92 1.82 8.86
C ALA A 277 5.53 1.48 9.41
N PRO A 278 5.18 0.18 9.56
CA PRO A 278 3.87 -0.22 10.06
C PRO A 278 3.67 0.26 11.50
N CYS A 279 2.43 0.44 11.94
CA CYS A 279 2.20 1.00 13.28
C CYS A 279 2.46 0.08 14.47
N SER A 280 2.94 -1.13 14.20
CA SER A 280 3.60 -1.99 15.18
C SER A 280 4.89 -2.51 14.55
N LEU A 281 5.92 -2.64 15.37
CA LEU A 281 7.21 -3.17 14.91
C LEU A 281 7.00 -4.57 14.35
N GLN A 282 7.25 -4.72 13.04
CA GLN A 282 7.39 -6.00 12.38
C GLN A 282 8.89 -6.30 12.26
N PRO A 283 9.43 -7.26 13.05
CA PRO A 283 10.82 -7.65 12.95
C PRO A 283 11.20 -7.95 11.51
N THR A 284 12.41 -7.56 11.12
CA THR A 284 13.02 -7.75 9.78
C THR A 284 12.30 -7.06 8.62
N SER A 285 11.09 -6.53 8.80
CA SER A 285 10.31 -5.88 7.74
C SER A 285 10.31 -4.36 7.86
N SER A 286 10.06 -3.85 9.07
CA SER A 286 9.97 -2.40 9.31
C SER A 286 11.27 -1.74 8.88
N VAL A 287 11.18 -0.60 8.19
CA VAL A 287 12.28 0.25 7.67
C VAL A 287 12.99 -0.33 6.45
N HIS A 288 13.13 -1.64 6.35
CA HIS A 288 13.98 -2.30 5.36
C HIS A 288 13.29 -2.57 4.01
N HIS A 289 12.06 -2.10 3.86
CA HIS A 289 11.23 -2.31 2.68
C HIS A 289 10.61 -1.01 2.20
N TRP A 290 10.18 -0.97 0.94
CA TRP A 290 9.32 0.07 0.42
C TRP A 290 7.94 0.04 1.08
N ASP A 291 7.35 1.21 1.26
CA ASP A 291 5.99 1.33 1.79
C ASP A 291 4.97 0.70 0.83
N THR A 292 3.95 0.02 1.38
CA THR A 292 2.92 -0.66 0.58
C THR A 292 1.95 0.31 -0.14
N ALA A 293 2.10 1.63 0.06
CA ALA A 293 1.40 2.65 -0.71
C ALA A 293 2.09 2.97 -2.05
N VAL A 294 3.25 2.38 -2.33
CA VAL A 294 3.95 2.52 -3.62
C VAL A 294 3.15 1.82 -4.73
N SER A 295 3.13 2.43 -5.92
CA SER A 295 2.45 1.84 -7.08
C SER A 295 3.19 2.19 -8.39
N PRO A 296 3.45 1.23 -9.29
CA PRO A 296 3.21 -0.22 -9.11
C PRO A 296 4.04 -0.76 -7.94
N ASN A 297 3.71 -1.96 -7.45
CA ASN A 297 4.46 -2.51 -6.32
C ASN A 297 5.94 -2.72 -6.69
N LEU A 298 6.83 -2.57 -5.72
CA LEU A 298 8.28 -2.72 -5.90
C LEU A 298 8.79 -4.03 -5.30
N LEU A 299 9.90 -4.54 -5.86
CA LEU A 299 10.55 -5.79 -5.51
C LEU A 299 10.87 -5.87 -4.01
N MET A 300 11.32 -4.77 -3.40
CA MET A 300 11.67 -4.69 -1.98
C MET A 300 10.50 -4.23 -1.09
N GLU A 301 9.26 -4.55 -1.44
CA GLU A 301 8.13 -4.43 -0.51
C GLU A 301 8.09 -5.59 0.50
N PRO A 302 7.42 -5.44 1.66
CA PRO A 302 7.45 -6.44 2.74
C PRO A 302 6.69 -7.75 2.41
N SER A 303 6.07 -7.84 1.23
CA SER A 303 5.34 -9.01 0.77
C SER A 303 5.36 -9.08 -0.75
N ILE A 304 5.35 -10.30 -1.29
CA ILE A 304 5.30 -10.50 -2.73
C ILE A 304 3.93 -10.07 -3.29
N ASN A 305 3.96 -9.26 -4.34
CA ASN A 305 2.77 -8.77 -5.03
C ASN A 305 2.67 -9.36 -6.45
N THR A 306 1.44 -9.51 -6.95
CA THR A 306 1.17 -10.18 -8.24
C THR A 306 1.41 -9.29 -9.47
N ASP A 307 1.64 -8.00 -9.29
CA ASP A 307 1.95 -7.04 -10.36
C ASP A 307 3.45 -6.76 -10.50
N LEU A 308 4.29 -7.45 -9.72
CA LEU A 308 5.74 -7.40 -9.87
C LEU A 308 6.16 -7.99 -11.22
N LEU A 309 6.98 -7.25 -11.95
CA LEU A 309 7.56 -7.68 -13.21
C LEU A 309 8.97 -8.23 -12.98
N HIS A 310 9.45 -9.11 -13.87
CA HIS A 310 10.84 -9.61 -13.87
C HIS A 310 11.83 -8.49 -14.21
N GLY A 311 12.13 -7.63 -13.22
CA GLY A 311 13.02 -6.48 -13.27
C GLY A 311 13.52 -6.11 -11.88
N LEU A 312 14.33 -5.05 -11.80
CA LEU A 312 14.93 -4.57 -10.54
C LEU A 312 14.39 -3.22 -10.09
N ASP A 313 13.33 -2.70 -10.74
CA ASP A 313 12.67 -1.42 -10.40
C ASP A 313 13.61 -0.33 -9.85
N LEU A 314 13.30 0.23 -8.67
CA LEU A 314 14.15 1.17 -7.91
C LEU A 314 15.20 0.45 -7.05
N THR A 315 15.16 -0.87 -6.94
CA THR A 315 16.14 -1.68 -6.20
C THR A 315 17.57 -1.44 -6.71
N LEU A 316 17.76 -1.32 -8.02
CA LEU A 316 19.07 -0.97 -8.58
C LEU A 316 19.52 0.44 -8.16
N ASP A 317 18.61 1.42 -8.18
CA ASP A 317 18.92 2.80 -7.78
C ASP A 317 19.24 2.88 -6.28
N GLN A 318 18.56 2.08 -5.45
CA GLN A 318 18.85 1.98 -4.02
C GLN A 318 20.27 1.44 -3.77
N LEU A 319 20.70 0.41 -4.52
CA LEU A 319 22.08 -0.08 -4.45
C LEU A 319 23.08 1.00 -4.89
N LEU A 320 22.78 1.80 -5.93
CA LEU A 320 23.65 2.90 -6.35
C LEU A 320 23.77 3.98 -5.27
N ASP A 321 22.66 4.30 -4.59
CA ASP A 321 22.67 5.22 -3.44
C ASP A 321 23.53 4.68 -2.29
N GLU A 322 23.53 3.36 -2.06
CA GLU A 322 24.42 2.72 -1.08
C GLU A 322 25.89 2.61 -1.53
N GLY A 323 26.23 3.12 -2.71
CA GLY A 323 27.60 3.16 -3.23
C GLY A 323 28.01 1.97 -4.08
N TRP A 324 27.08 1.09 -4.47
CA TRP A 324 27.34 0.12 -5.52
C TRP A 324 27.59 0.85 -6.85
N SER A 325 28.39 0.23 -7.72
CA SER A 325 28.70 0.79 -9.04
C SER A 325 28.25 -0.15 -10.14
N LEU A 326 27.77 0.42 -11.25
CA LEU A 326 27.46 -0.38 -12.43
C LEU A 326 28.75 -0.98 -12.99
N PRO A 327 28.78 -2.29 -13.29
CA PRO A 327 29.96 -2.89 -13.87
C PRO A 327 30.24 -2.24 -15.24
N PRO A 328 31.52 -2.10 -15.65
CA PRO A 328 31.90 -1.47 -16.90
C PRO A 328 31.11 -2.02 -18.09
N ARG A 329 30.73 -1.15 -19.04
CA ARG A 329 30.04 -1.58 -20.26
C ARG A 329 30.95 -2.41 -21.18
N THR A 330 32.26 -2.25 -21.06
CA THR A 330 33.27 -2.98 -21.82
C THR A 330 33.61 -4.33 -21.17
N GLY A 331 33.60 -5.41 -21.96
CA GLY A 331 34.07 -6.73 -21.51
C GLY A 331 33.02 -7.64 -20.90
N ARG A 332 31.72 -7.27 -20.91
CA ARG A 332 30.64 -8.20 -20.52
C ARG A 332 30.61 -9.38 -21.49
N PRO A 333 30.89 -10.62 -21.07
CA PRO A 333 30.55 -11.78 -21.87
C PRO A 333 29.02 -11.79 -21.92
N VAL A 334 28.46 -11.51 -23.10
CA VAL A 334 27.06 -11.84 -23.31
C VAL A 334 27.00 -13.37 -23.21
N LEU A 335 26.42 -13.88 -22.12
CA LEU A 335 26.02 -15.28 -22.04
C LEU A 335 24.96 -15.48 -23.13
N ARG A 336 25.42 -15.84 -24.33
CA ARG A 336 24.54 -16.26 -25.41
C ARG A 336 23.92 -17.58 -24.96
N ARG A 337 22.59 -17.61 -24.89
CA ARG A 337 21.83 -18.86 -24.83
C ARG A 337 22.06 -19.64 -26.12
#